data_AF-K1T702-F1
#
_entry.id   AF-K1T702-F1
#
_cell.length_a   1.000
_cell.length_b   1.000
_cell.length_c   1.000
_cell.angle_alpha   90.00
_cell.angle_beta   90.00
_cell.angle_gamma   90.00
#
_symmetry.space_group_name_H-M   'P 1'
#
loop_
_entity.id
_entity.type
_entity.pdbx_description
1 polymer ?
#
loop_
_entity_poly.entity_id
_entity_poly.type
_entity_poly.pdbx_seq_one_letter_code
_entity_poly.pdbx_strand_id
1 'polypeptide(L)'
;IAYHLRQSFIPGEITPEEANRLGCELAKRFTKGNHAYIVCTHIDKSHIHNHVIWNSTALNQTRKFRNFWGSSRAVRRLNDTICIENGYSIVENPKRHGKSYNKWLGDKKKLSHRERICAAIDDALTQKPDSFETLLELLRQAGYEVKGKKVPSLLGGEQKKSIRMDTLGDGYTPADLRAVIAGEKAHTPRKSAATPVKPEERSGNLLVDIQAKLRAGKGAGYARWATLFNLKQMAQTVAYLQDHELLDYAILSEKAAAASAHFNELSARIKAAEKRMAEIAVLREHIVGYAKTRDTYVSYRKAGYSKKFLAEHESEITIHKAAKNYFDGLGFKKLPTIKALNTEYAELLAEKKAAYADYRKAREEMKELLTAKANIDRILELDKEQEEANERREKEAEQR
;
A
#
# COMPACT_ATOMS: atom_id res chain seq x y z
N ILE A 1 -23.26 -18.90 5.42
CA ILE A 1 -23.41 -19.32 4.01
C ILE A 1 -22.05 -19.51 3.34
N ALA A 2 -21.15 -18.53 3.44
CA ALA A 2 -19.77 -18.64 2.95
C ALA A 2 -18.79 -18.01 3.94
N TYR A 3 -17.51 -18.24 3.73
CA TYR A 3 -16.42 -17.55 4.41
C TYR A 3 -15.78 -16.56 3.46
N HIS A 4 -15.41 -15.39 3.97
CA HIS A 4 -14.86 -14.30 3.18
C HIS A 4 -13.52 -13.84 3.72
N LEU A 5 -12.53 -13.78 2.84
CA LEU A 5 -11.19 -13.27 3.06
C LEU A 5 -10.92 -12.09 2.13
N ARG A 6 -10.23 -11.08 2.65
CA ARG A 6 -9.63 -10.03 1.83
C ARG A 6 -8.12 -10.21 1.82
N GLN A 7 -7.54 -10.20 0.64
CA GLN A 7 -6.09 -10.28 0.39
C GLN A 7 -5.69 -9.00 -0.33
N SER A 8 -4.78 -8.22 0.25
CA SER A 8 -4.38 -6.92 -0.30
C SER A 8 -2.88 -6.92 -0.55
N PHE A 9 -2.47 -6.22 -1.61
CA PHE A 9 -1.08 -6.09 -2.02
C PHE A 9 -0.64 -4.62 -1.96
N ILE A 10 0.67 -4.35 -1.87
CA ILE A 10 1.16 -2.97 -1.87
C ILE A 10 0.94 -2.35 -3.26
N PRO A 11 0.60 -1.04 -3.37
CA PRO A 11 0.43 -0.38 -4.67
C PRO A 11 1.64 -0.57 -5.59
N GLY A 12 1.40 -1.00 -6.84
CA GLY A 12 2.42 -1.12 -7.88
C GLY A 12 3.20 -2.43 -7.91
N GLU A 13 3.04 -3.31 -6.92
CA GLU A 13 3.82 -4.55 -6.80
C GLU A 13 3.24 -5.70 -7.64
N ILE A 14 1.92 -5.81 -7.71
CA ILE A 14 1.21 -6.90 -8.38
C ILE A 14 0.26 -6.36 -9.46
N THR A 15 -0.03 -7.18 -10.46
CA THR A 15 -1.07 -6.89 -11.48
C THR A 15 -2.40 -7.52 -11.06
N PRO A 16 -3.55 -7.08 -11.62
CA PRO A 16 -4.85 -7.66 -11.28
C PRO A 16 -4.94 -9.17 -11.59
N GLU A 17 -4.39 -9.61 -12.72
CA GLU A 17 -4.43 -11.01 -13.16
C GLU A 17 -3.63 -11.89 -12.20
N GLU A 18 -2.47 -11.40 -11.77
CA GLU A 18 -1.57 -12.13 -10.90
C GLU A 18 -2.10 -12.17 -9.46
N ALA A 19 -2.68 -11.05 -9.00
CA ALA A 19 -3.46 -11.05 -7.77
C ALA A 19 -4.57 -12.10 -7.83
N ASN A 20 -5.35 -12.16 -8.93
CA ASN A 20 -6.42 -13.15 -9.07
C ASN A 20 -5.89 -14.59 -9.00
N ARG A 21 -4.78 -14.87 -9.70
CA ARG A 21 -4.10 -16.17 -9.70
C ARG A 21 -3.71 -16.60 -8.29
N LEU A 22 -3.05 -15.72 -7.53
CA LEU A 22 -2.66 -15.99 -6.14
C LEU A 22 -3.87 -16.17 -5.21
N GLY A 23 -4.94 -15.40 -5.43
CA GLY A 23 -6.20 -15.56 -4.69
C GLY A 23 -6.83 -16.93 -4.94
N CYS A 24 -6.81 -17.41 -6.19
CA CYS A 24 -7.30 -18.75 -6.56
C CYS A 24 -6.45 -19.85 -5.94
N GLU A 25 -5.14 -19.69 -5.99
CA GLU A 25 -4.18 -20.61 -5.39
C GLU A 25 -4.36 -20.70 -3.87
N LEU A 26 -4.52 -19.56 -3.19
CA LEU A 26 -4.80 -19.48 -1.76
C LEU A 26 -6.08 -20.21 -1.40
N ALA A 27 -7.17 -19.97 -2.14
CA ALA A 27 -8.45 -20.63 -1.91
C ALA A 27 -8.33 -22.16 -2.09
N LYS A 28 -7.68 -22.60 -3.18
CA LYS A 28 -7.50 -24.03 -3.49
C LYS A 28 -6.64 -24.73 -2.44
N ARG A 29 -5.47 -24.16 -2.08
CA ARG A 29 -4.58 -24.72 -1.05
C ARG A 29 -5.24 -24.74 0.32
N PHE A 30 -5.94 -23.67 0.72
CA PHE A 30 -6.54 -23.56 2.05
C PHE A 30 -7.73 -24.51 2.23
N THR A 31 -8.57 -24.64 1.20
CA THR A 31 -9.74 -25.54 1.22
C THR A 31 -9.39 -26.96 0.81
N LYS A 32 -8.15 -27.23 0.40
CA LYS A 32 -7.67 -28.49 -0.19
C LYS A 32 -8.51 -28.92 -1.40
N GLY A 33 -9.05 -27.96 -2.14
CA GLY A 33 -9.94 -28.21 -3.28
C GLY A 33 -11.32 -28.79 -2.92
N ASN A 34 -11.65 -28.93 -1.64
CA ASN A 34 -12.90 -29.58 -1.21
C ASN A 34 -14.10 -28.63 -1.13
N HIS A 35 -13.91 -27.34 -1.42
CA HIS A 35 -14.95 -26.32 -1.35
C HIS A 35 -14.92 -25.48 -2.62
N ALA A 36 -16.10 -25.23 -3.20
CA ALA A 36 -16.25 -24.24 -4.27
C ALA A 36 -15.86 -22.85 -3.75
N TYR A 37 -15.22 -22.04 -4.59
CA TYR A 37 -14.78 -20.70 -4.25
C TYR A 37 -14.91 -19.73 -5.44
N ILE A 38 -14.94 -18.43 -5.12
CA ILE A 38 -14.91 -17.32 -6.08
C ILE A 38 -13.83 -16.35 -5.62
N VAL A 39 -13.07 -15.82 -6.57
CA VAL A 39 -12.07 -14.77 -6.34
C VAL A 39 -12.40 -13.57 -7.21
N CYS A 40 -12.74 -12.46 -6.56
CA CYS A 40 -12.99 -11.19 -7.24
C CYS A 40 -11.83 -10.24 -6.98
N THR A 41 -11.13 -9.81 -8.04
CA THR A 41 -10.02 -8.85 -7.92
C THR A 41 -10.51 -7.44 -8.20
N HIS A 42 -10.21 -6.53 -7.30
CA HIS A 42 -10.63 -5.13 -7.34
C HIS A 42 -9.44 -4.23 -7.69
N ILE A 43 -9.69 -3.30 -8.61
CA ILE A 43 -8.72 -2.32 -9.13
C ILE A 43 -9.21 -0.87 -8.96
N ASP A 44 -10.34 -0.68 -8.26
CA ASP A 44 -11.02 0.61 -8.07
C ASP A 44 -10.44 1.45 -6.92
N LYS A 45 -9.40 0.95 -6.25
CA LYS A 45 -8.71 1.60 -5.12
C LYS A 45 -7.25 1.84 -5.45
N SER A 46 -6.57 2.58 -4.58
CA SER A 46 -5.13 2.84 -4.68
C SER A 46 -4.26 1.58 -4.64
N HIS A 47 -4.81 0.43 -4.25
CA HIS A 47 -4.13 -0.85 -4.21
C HIS A 47 -5.03 -1.96 -4.75
N ILE A 48 -4.39 -2.96 -5.36
CA ILE A 48 -5.07 -4.16 -5.82
C ILE A 48 -5.38 -5.05 -4.63
N HIS A 49 -6.60 -5.58 -4.58
CA HIS A 49 -7.01 -6.51 -3.54
C HIS A 49 -8.01 -7.53 -4.07
N ASN A 50 -7.97 -8.75 -3.51
CA ASN A 50 -8.92 -9.80 -3.78
C ASN A 50 -9.95 -9.92 -2.67
N HIS A 51 -11.18 -10.19 -3.09
CA HIS A 51 -12.21 -10.80 -2.27
C HIS A 51 -12.25 -12.29 -2.60
N VAL A 52 -11.76 -13.12 -1.67
CA VAL A 52 -11.76 -14.58 -1.79
C VAL A 52 -12.89 -15.13 -0.95
N ILE A 53 -13.86 -15.79 -1.57
CA ILE A 53 -15.05 -16.31 -0.91
C ILE A 53 -15.13 -17.81 -1.18
N TRP A 54 -15.26 -18.65 -0.14
CA TRP A 54 -15.48 -20.09 -0.31
C TRP A 54 -16.73 -20.58 0.39
N ASN A 55 -17.37 -21.57 -0.21
CA ASN A 55 -18.61 -22.15 0.28
C ASN A 55 -18.39 -22.80 1.64
N SER A 56 -19.32 -22.57 2.56
CA SER A 56 -19.29 -23.21 3.87
C SER A 56 -19.54 -24.71 3.82
N THR A 57 -20.14 -25.28 2.77
CA THR A 57 -20.37 -26.72 2.61
C THR A 57 -19.34 -27.33 1.67
N ALA A 58 -18.84 -28.52 1.99
CA ALA A 58 -17.92 -29.26 1.14
C ALA A 58 -18.61 -29.73 -0.16
N LEU A 59 -17.84 -29.94 -1.23
CA LEU A 59 -18.36 -30.36 -2.54
C LEU A 59 -19.09 -31.71 -2.49
N ASN A 60 -18.64 -32.62 -1.61
CA ASN A 60 -19.31 -33.90 -1.37
C ASN A 60 -20.56 -33.79 -0.47
N GLN A 61 -20.93 -32.58 -0.05
CA GLN A 61 -22.14 -32.28 0.73
C GLN A 61 -22.21 -32.92 2.12
N THR A 62 -21.15 -33.56 2.60
CA THR A 62 -21.16 -34.31 3.88
C THR A 62 -20.95 -33.45 5.11
N ARG A 63 -20.30 -32.27 4.97
CA ARG A 63 -19.87 -31.45 6.11
C ARG A 63 -19.67 -29.99 5.76
N LYS A 64 -19.68 -29.16 6.80
CA LYS A 64 -19.28 -27.76 6.72
C LYS A 64 -17.76 -27.60 6.83
N PHE A 65 -17.24 -26.48 6.31
CA PHE A 65 -15.86 -26.05 6.47
C PHE A 65 -15.56 -25.88 7.96
N ARG A 66 -14.48 -26.52 8.42
CA ARG A 66 -14.09 -26.48 9.82
C ARG A 66 -13.36 -25.17 10.11
N ASN A 67 -14.10 -24.14 10.51
CA ASN A 67 -13.51 -22.92 11.04
C ASN A 67 -13.03 -23.17 12.49
N PHE A 68 -11.73 -23.39 12.67
CA PHE A 68 -11.12 -23.70 13.96
C PHE A 68 -10.46 -22.48 14.61
N TRP A 69 -10.21 -22.56 15.91
CA TRP A 69 -9.47 -21.53 16.63
C TRP A 69 -8.05 -21.39 16.07
N GLY A 70 -7.75 -20.24 15.45
CA GLY A 70 -6.49 -20.00 14.75
C GLY A 70 -6.55 -20.15 13.22
N SER A 71 -7.73 -20.40 12.64
CA SER A 71 -7.93 -20.43 11.18
C SER A 71 -7.39 -19.17 10.49
N SER A 72 -7.59 -17.98 11.05
CA SER A 72 -7.03 -16.72 10.53
C SER A 72 -5.50 -16.69 10.50
N ARG A 73 -4.84 -17.29 11.50
CA ARG A 73 -3.37 -17.44 11.50
C ARG A 73 -2.90 -18.44 10.45
N ALA A 74 -3.65 -19.53 10.26
CA ALA A 74 -3.35 -20.52 9.23
C ALA A 74 -3.50 -19.93 7.82
N VAL A 75 -4.60 -19.22 7.55
CA VAL A 75 -4.81 -18.47 6.30
C VAL A 75 -3.69 -17.48 6.08
N ARG A 76 -3.33 -16.68 7.10
CA ARG A 76 -2.23 -15.71 6.98
C ARG A 76 -0.92 -16.40 6.64
N ARG A 77 -0.52 -17.44 7.37
CA ARG A 77 0.74 -18.15 7.10
C ARG A 77 0.78 -18.71 5.68
N LEU A 78 -0.33 -19.27 5.22
CA LEU A 78 -0.45 -19.78 3.86
C LEU A 78 -0.37 -18.64 2.84
N ASN A 79 -1.07 -17.54 3.06
CA ASN A 79 -0.99 -16.35 2.22
C ASN A 79 0.44 -15.80 2.15
N ASP A 80 1.09 -15.60 3.30
CA ASP A 80 2.46 -15.12 3.39
C ASP A 80 3.42 -16.08 2.66
N THR A 81 3.19 -17.39 2.76
CA THR A 81 3.97 -18.40 2.03
C THR A 81 3.78 -18.26 0.53
N ILE A 82 2.54 -18.11 0.05
CA ILE A 82 2.24 -17.92 -1.37
C ILE A 82 2.84 -16.62 -1.89
N CYS A 83 2.77 -15.52 -1.12
CA CYS A 83 3.41 -14.27 -1.48
C CYS A 83 4.93 -14.45 -1.61
N ILE A 84 5.57 -15.08 -0.63
CA ILE A 84 7.02 -15.38 -0.65
C ILE A 84 7.37 -16.24 -1.88
N GLU A 85 6.73 -17.40 -2.07
CA GLU A 85 6.98 -18.30 -3.22
C GLU A 85 6.84 -17.60 -4.59
N ASN A 86 6.09 -16.49 -4.65
CA ASN A 86 5.84 -15.74 -5.87
C ASN A 86 6.56 -14.38 -5.91
N GLY A 87 7.49 -14.10 -5.00
CA GLY A 87 8.31 -12.89 -5.02
C GLY A 87 7.62 -11.62 -4.52
N TYR A 88 6.52 -11.75 -3.79
CA TYR A 88 5.75 -10.65 -3.22
C TYR A 88 6.09 -10.38 -1.75
N SER A 89 6.05 -9.11 -1.38
CA SER A 89 6.25 -8.64 -0.02
C SER A 89 5.18 -9.17 0.94
N ILE A 90 5.56 -9.29 2.20
CA ILE A 90 4.68 -9.71 3.29
C ILE A 90 4.76 -8.74 4.46
N VAL A 91 3.70 -8.70 5.26
CA VAL A 91 3.71 -7.99 6.53
C VAL A 91 4.46 -8.83 7.55
N GLU A 92 5.77 -8.61 7.71
CA GLU A 92 6.63 -9.42 8.58
C GLU A 92 6.18 -9.43 10.05
N ASN A 93 5.90 -8.24 10.60
CA ASN A 93 5.55 -8.03 12.00
C ASN A 93 4.14 -7.40 12.08
N PRO A 94 3.07 -8.18 11.88
CA PRO A 94 1.72 -7.65 11.89
C PRO A 94 1.38 -7.18 13.30
N LYS A 95 0.97 -5.92 13.42
CA LYS A 95 0.38 -5.44 14.67
C LYS A 95 -0.96 -6.17 14.85
N ARG A 96 -1.19 -6.75 16.04
CA ARG A 96 -2.43 -7.51 16.36
C ARG A 96 -3.72 -6.72 16.11
N HIS A 97 -3.61 -5.39 16.09
CA HIS A 97 -4.68 -4.48 15.71
C HIS A 97 -4.15 -3.49 14.67
N GLY A 98 -4.95 -3.23 13.64
CA GLY A 98 -4.75 -2.05 12.78
C GLY A 98 -4.84 -0.77 13.62
N LYS A 99 -4.31 0.33 13.11
CA LYS A 99 -4.61 1.65 13.66
C LYS A 99 -6.13 1.84 13.54
N SER A 100 -6.82 2.21 14.62
CA SER A 100 -8.22 2.64 14.48
C SER A 100 -8.27 3.78 13.45
N TYR A 101 -9.37 3.93 12.72
CA TYR A 101 -9.52 4.97 11.67
C TYR A 101 -9.04 6.36 12.15
N ASN A 102 -9.33 6.69 13.41
CA ASN A 102 -8.91 7.93 14.08
C ASN A 102 -7.38 8.08 14.25
N LYS A 103 -6.64 6.97 14.30
CA LYS A 103 -5.17 6.91 14.43
C LYS A 103 -4.48 6.85 13.06
N TRP A 104 -5.22 6.58 11.98
CA TRP A 104 -4.73 6.64 10.59
C TRP A 104 -4.70 8.07 10.04
N LEU A 105 -5.66 8.91 10.45
CA LEU A 105 -5.78 10.32 10.00
C LEU A 105 -4.62 11.25 10.42
N GLY A 106 -3.74 10.85 11.34
CA GLY A 106 -2.58 11.65 11.76
C GLY A 106 -2.98 13.06 12.22
N ASP A 107 -2.28 14.08 11.72
CA ASP A 107 -2.50 15.51 12.07
C ASP A 107 -3.79 16.09 11.47
N LYS A 108 -4.43 15.41 10.51
CA LYS A 108 -5.75 15.79 9.97
C LYS A 108 -6.91 15.29 10.84
N LYS A 109 -6.62 14.65 11.97
CA LYS A 109 -7.62 14.14 12.89
C LYS A 109 -8.33 15.32 13.59
N LYS A 110 -9.65 15.40 13.47
CA LYS A 110 -10.46 16.21 14.41
C LYS A 110 -10.16 15.73 15.83
N LEU A 111 -9.64 16.62 16.68
CA LEU A 111 -9.38 16.30 18.09
C LEU A 111 -10.63 15.66 18.71
N SER A 112 -10.45 14.53 19.38
CA SER A 112 -11.54 13.91 20.11
C SER A 112 -12.03 14.86 21.21
N HIS A 113 -13.28 14.70 21.64
CA HIS A 113 -13.84 15.51 22.74
C HIS A 113 -12.95 15.53 23.99
N ARG A 114 -12.30 14.40 24.31
CA ARG A 114 -11.32 14.31 25.40
C ARG A 114 -10.05 15.12 25.14
N GLU A 115 -9.48 15.00 23.94
CA GLU A 115 -8.29 15.77 23.54
C GLU A 115 -8.56 17.27 23.51
N ARG A 116 -9.76 17.69 23.08
CA ARG A 116 -10.20 19.11 23.12
C ARG A 116 -10.32 19.63 24.55
N ILE A 117 -10.86 18.82 25.47
CA ILE A 117 -10.94 19.17 26.89
C ILE A 117 -9.55 19.26 27.50
N CYS A 118 -8.66 18.30 27.24
CA CYS A 118 -7.27 18.36 27.72
C CYS A 118 -6.54 19.59 27.19
N ALA A 119 -6.68 19.92 25.90
CA ALA A 119 -6.09 21.13 25.33
C ALA A 119 -6.65 22.41 25.98
N ALA A 120 -7.97 22.48 26.21
CA ALA A 120 -8.56 23.62 26.92
C ALA A 120 -8.08 23.75 28.37
N ILE A 121 -7.82 22.63 29.05
CA ILE A 121 -7.21 22.61 30.38
C ILE A 121 -5.75 23.07 30.30
N ASP A 122 -4.98 22.62 29.31
CA ASP A 122 -3.60 23.05 29.07
C ASP A 122 -3.56 24.58 28.89
N ASP A 123 -4.42 25.11 28.02
CA ASP A 123 -4.55 26.54 27.75
C ASP A 123 -4.97 27.33 29.00
N ALA A 124 -5.94 26.83 29.77
CA ALA A 124 -6.37 27.48 31.01
C ALA A 124 -5.26 27.49 32.08
N LEU A 125 -4.45 26.42 32.17
CA LEU A 125 -3.31 26.36 33.09
C LEU A 125 -2.18 27.33 32.70
N THR A 126 -2.04 27.68 31.40
CA THR A 126 -1.07 28.72 31.00
C THR A 126 -1.37 30.10 31.59
N GLN A 127 -2.64 30.36 31.93
CA GLN A 127 -3.09 31.59 32.57
C GLN A 127 -2.83 31.61 34.09
N LYS A 128 -2.23 30.53 34.64
CA LYS A 128 -1.85 30.39 36.06
C LYS A 128 -3.01 30.69 37.03
N PRO A 129 -4.10 29.91 36.99
CA PRO A 129 -5.20 30.10 37.92
C PRO A 129 -4.72 29.88 39.36
N ASP A 130 -5.19 30.73 40.28
CA ASP A 130 -4.88 30.73 41.70
C ASP A 130 -5.66 29.66 42.50
N SER A 131 -6.74 29.15 41.92
CA SER A 131 -7.56 28.09 42.52
C SER A 131 -8.15 27.15 41.49
N PHE A 132 -8.57 25.97 41.95
CA PHE A 132 -9.27 25.00 41.09
C PHE A 132 -10.61 25.55 40.58
N GLU A 133 -11.30 26.40 41.36
CA GLU A 133 -12.53 27.06 40.89
C GLU A 133 -12.24 28.08 39.79
N THR A 134 -11.12 28.81 39.88
CA THR A 134 -10.66 29.73 38.83
C THR A 134 -10.35 28.97 37.54
N LEU A 135 -9.74 27.79 37.62
CA LEU A 135 -9.55 26.90 36.46
C LEU A 135 -10.90 26.49 35.83
N LEU A 136 -11.89 26.14 36.65
CA LEU A 136 -13.22 25.78 36.14
C LEU A 136 -13.93 26.97 35.48
N GLU A 137 -13.73 28.19 35.99
CA GLU A 137 -14.29 29.40 35.40
C GLU A 137 -13.65 29.71 34.04
N LEU A 138 -12.33 29.56 33.91
CA LEU A 138 -11.65 29.69 32.61
C LEU A 138 -12.18 28.68 31.57
N LEU A 139 -12.52 27.47 32.01
CA LEU A 139 -13.16 26.48 31.13
C LEU A 139 -14.60 26.86 30.74
N ARG A 140 -15.36 27.51 31.62
CA ARG A 140 -16.68 28.08 31.29
C ARG A 140 -16.57 29.17 30.24
N GLN A 141 -15.61 30.08 30.41
CA GLN A 141 -15.31 31.14 29.43
C GLN A 141 -14.86 30.57 28.07
N ALA A 142 -14.15 29.43 28.08
CA ALA A 142 -13.78 28.69 26.87
C ALA A 142 -14.95 27.91 26.22
N GLY A 143 -16.17 28.05 26.74
CA GLY A 143 -17.39 27.47 26.16
C GLY A 143 -17.74 26.07 26.64
N TYR A 144 -17.24 25.64 27.80
CA TYR A 144 -17.61 24.37 28.43
C TYR A 144 -18.58 24.55 29.60
N GLU A 145 -19.71 23.84 29.57
CA GLU A 145 -20.56 23.65 30.75
C GLU A 145 -19.88 22.72 31.75
N VAL A 146 -19.80 23.18 33.01
CA VAL A 146 -19.23 22.41 34.13
C VAL A 146 -20.35 21.95 35.06
N LYS A 147 -20.52 20.62 35.23
CA LYS A 147 -21.55 20.02 36.11
C LYS A 147 -20.94 19.13 37.18
N GLY A 148 -21.47 19.22 38.41
CA GLY A 148 -21.08 18.38 39.56
C GLY A 148 -20.05 19.03 40.49
N LYS A 149 -20.17 18.77 41.80
CA LYS A 149 -19.35 19.43 42.86
C LYS A 149 -18.06 18.67 43.21
N LYS A 150 -18.11 17.34 43.37
CA LYS A 150 -16.95 16.53 43.81
C LYS A 150 -16.02 16.14 42.65
N VAL A 151 -16.60 15.73 41.52
CA VAL A 151 -15.89 15.40 40.28
C VAL A 151 -16.59 16.15 39.15
N PRO A 152 -16.04 17.29 38.70
CA PRO A 152 -16.67 18.07 37.64
C PRO A 152 -16.71 17.27 36.33
N SER A 153 -17.78 17.49 35.58
CA SER A 153 -17.99 16.94 34.24
C SER A 153 -18.11 18.09 33.25
N LEU A 154 -17.39 17.99 32.14
CA LEU A 154 -17.29 19.03 31.13
C LEU A 154 -18.10 18.65 29.90
N LEU A 155 -18.88 19.60 29.37
CA LEU A 155 -19.67 19.47 28.15
C LEU A 155 -19.50 20.72 27.29
N GLY A 156 -19.03 20.60 26.05
CA GLY A 156 -18.85 21.76 25.16
C GLY A 156 -18.79 21.43 23.68
N GLY A 157 -19.11 22.40 22.83
CA GLY A 157 -19.16 22.24 21.36
C GLY A 157 -20.19 21.20 20.90
N GLU A 158 -19.80 20.31 19.98
CA GLU A 158 -20.66 19.23 19.43
C GLU A 158 -20.84 18.01 20.36
N GLN A 159 -20.42 18.10 21.63
CA GLN A 159 -20.50 16.97 22.57
C GLN A 159 -21.95 16.60 22.89
N LYS A 160 -22.31 15.33 22.73
CA LYS A 160 -23.64 14.80 23.09
C LYS A 160 -23.75 14.32 24.54
N LYS A 161 -22.62 14.10 25.22
CA LYS A 161 -22.54 13.59 26.60
C LYS A 161 -21.39 14.29 27.33
N SER A 162 -21.59 14.60 28.61
CA SER A 162 -20.55 15.19 29.44
C SER A 162 -19.44 14.19 29.75
N ILE A 163 -18.22 14.67 29.88
CA ILE A 163 -17.03 13.87 30.21
C ILE A 163 -16.57 14.28 31.61
N ARG A 164 -16.52 13.31 32.54
CA ARG A 164 -15.95 13.51 33.87
C ARG A 164 -14.44 13.71 33.81
N MET A 165 -13.94 14.70 34.56
CA MET A 165 -12.51 15.05 34.57
C MET A 165 -11.61 13.90 35.04
N ASP A 166 -12.06 13.06 35.98
CA ASP A 166 -11.29 11.90 36.47
C ASP A 166 -11.07 10.81 35.41
N THR A 167 -11.81 10.84 34.31
CA THR A 167 -11.62 9.90 33.19
C THR A 167 -10.64 10.43 32.14
N LEU A 168 -10.16 11.67 32.24
CA LEU A 168 -9.27 12.29 31.24
C LEU A 168 -7.87 11.67 31.22
N GLY A 169 -7.49 10.96 32.29
CA GLY A 169 -6.21 10.29 32.46
C GLY A 169 -5.27 11.06 33.36
N ASP A 170 -4.15 10.42 33.69
CA ASP A 170 -3.13 10.95 34.61
C ASP A 170 -2.63 12.32 34.16
N GLY A 171 -2.50 13.26 35.10
CA GLY A 171 -2.14 14.66 34.83
C GLY A 171 -3.33 15.58 34.52
N TYR A 172 -4.51 15.03 34.27
CA TYR A 172 -5.75 15.80 34.01
C TYR A 172 -6.87 15.51 35.00
N THR A 173 -6.61 14.72 36.05
CA THR A 173 -7.58 14.44 37.09
C THR A 173 -7.75 15.67 38.01
N PRO A 174 -8.90 15.85 38.67
CA PRO A 174 -9.07 16.97 39.62
C PRO A 174 -8.04 16.97 40.76
N ALA A 175 -7.53 15.81 41.17
CA ALA A 175 -6.47 15.72 42.18
C ALA A 175 -5.13 16.21 41.61
N ASP A 176 -4.76 15.78 40.40
CA ASP A 176 -3.53 16.22 39.76
C ASP A 176 -3.55 17.71 39.44
N LEU A 177 -4.67 18.23 38.93
CA LEU A 177 -4.81 19.65 38.61
C LEU A 177 -4.75 20.53 39.86
N ARG A 178 -5.29 20.08 40.99
CA ARG A 178 -5.13 20.78 42.28
C ARG A 178 -3.68 20.80 42.74
N ALA A 179 -2.97 19.68 42.62
CA ALA A 179 -1.55 19.60 42.94
C ALA A 179 -0.69 20.48 42.00
N VAL A 180 -1.06 20.59 40.72
CA VAL A 180 -0.41 21.51 39.77
C VAL A 180 -0.62 22.97 40.17
N ILE A 181 -1.86 23.34 40.52
CA ILE A 181 -2.20 24.73 40.94
C ILE A 181 -1.51 25.07 42.27
N ALA A 182 -1.43 24.12 43.21
CA ALA A 182 -0.71 24.28 44.48
C ALA A 182 0.83 24.32 44.31
N GLY A 183 1.35 24.08 43.11
CA GLY A 183 2.79 24.05 42.82
C GLY A 183 3.49 22.76 43.24
N GLU A 184 2.75 21.73 43.66
CA GLU A 184 3.28 20.45 44.13
C GLU A 184 3.67 19.51 42.98
N LYS A 185 3.12 19.71 41.77
CA LYS A 185 3.42 18.93 40.56
C LYS A 185 3.59 19.80 39.32
N ALA A 186 4.52 19.43 38.44
CA ALA A 186 4.66 20.06 37.12
C ALA A 186 3.67 19.45 36.11
N HIS A 187 2.93 20.29 35.39
CA HIS A 187 2.02 19.84 34.33
C HIS A 187 2.78 19.48 33.05
N THR A 188 2.50 18.32 32.46
CA THR A 188 3.15 17.86 31.22
C THR A 188 2.09 17.58 30.12
N PRO A 189 2.00 18.43 29.08
CA PRO A 189 1.05 18.23 27.99
C PRO A 189 1.32 16.95 27.19
N ARG A 190 0.25 16.29 26.75
CA ARG A 190 0.32 15.00 26.05
C ARG A 190 0.82 15.13 24.60
N LYS A 191 2.08 14.77 24.31
CA LYS A 191 2.65 14.76 22.94
C LYS A 191 2.20 13.55 22.10
N SER A 192 1.89 13.76 20.81
CA SER A 192 1.54 12.70 19.84
C SER A 192 2.80 12.13 19.15
N ALA A 193 2.89 10.80 19.01
CA ALA A 193 4.10 10.09 18.58
C ALA A 193 4.25 9.99 17.04
N ALA A 194 5.47 10.26 16.57
CA ALA A 194 5.93 10.30 15.18
C ALA A 194 6.01 8.92 14.46
N THR A 195 6.28 9.02 13.16
CA THR A 195 6.16 8.10 12.00
C THR A 195 6.87 6.73 12.10
N PRO A 196 6.34 5.66 11.46
CA PRO A 196 7.04 4.39 11.30
C PRO A 196 7.88 4.35 10.01
N VAL A 197 9.11 3.84 10.13
CA VAL A 197 10.07 3.51 9.06
C VAL A 197 9.52 2.38 8.18
N LYS A 198 9.73 2.47 6.86
CA LYS A 198 9.33 1.47 5.84
C LYS A 198 10.15 0.18 5.96
N PRO A 199 9.55 -1.03 5.88
CA PRO A 199 10.29 -2.28 5.69
C PRO A 199 10.67 -2.46 4.21
N GLU A 200 11.90 -2.90 3.95
CA GLU A 200 12.39 -3.32 2.64
C GLU A 200 11.69 -4.60 2.14
N GLU A 201 11.33 -4.62 0.85
CA GLU A 201 10.62 -5.71 0.17
C GLU A 201 11.51 -6.96 0.04
N ARG A 202 10.94 -8.14 0.24
CA ARG A 202 11.63 -9.44 0.08
C ARG A 202 11.09 -10.19 -1.12
N SER A 203 11.98 -10.51 -2.06
CA SER A 203 11.78 -11.53 -3.09
C SER A 203 11.93 -12.93 -2.46
N GLY A 204 10.93 -13.80 -2.60
CA GLY A 204 10.79 -15.00 -1.77
C GLY A 204 11.16 -16.34 -2.41
N ASN A 205 11.98 -16.34 -3.46
CA ASN A 205 12.71 -17.54 -3.91
C ASN A 205 14.23 -17.43 -3.68
N LEU A 206 14.65 -16.37 -2.97
CA LEU A 206 16.05 -16.12 -2.66
C LEU A 206 16.48 -16.89 -1.41
N LEU A 207 17.73 -17.36 -1.41
CA LEU A 207 18.36 -17.91 -0.21
C LEU A 207 18.33 -16.88 0.92
N VAL A 208 17.90 -17.32 2.09
CA VAL A 208 17.86 -16.50 3.30
C VAL A 208 19.25 -16.44 3.91
N ASP A 209 19.79 -15.24 4.10
CA ASP A 209 20.95 -15.04 4.97
C ASP A 209 20.56 -15.30 6.44
N ILE A 210 20.80 -16.54 6.89
CA ILE A 210 20.44 -16.99 8.23
C ILE A 210 21.18 -16.17 9.29
N GLN A 211 22.45 -15.80 9.07
CA GLN A 211 23.26 -15.08 10.04
C GLN A 211 22.80 -13.62 10.19
N ALA A 212 22.49 -12.94 9.09
CA ALA A 212 21.87 -11.62 9.17
C ALA A 212 20.51 -11.66 9.88
N LYS A 213 19.68 -12.68 9.63
CA LYS A 213 18.37 -12.80 10.29
C LYS A 213 18.50 -13.12 11.79
N LEU A 214 19.50 -13.90 12.19
CA LEU A 214 19.80 -14.13 13.60
C LEU A 214 20.26 -12.83 14.29
N ARG A 215 21.15 -12.05 13.66
CA ARG A 215 21.55 -10.71 14.14
C ARG A 215 20.37 -9.74 14.27
N ALA A 216 19.37 -9.87 13.40
CA ALA A 216 18.12 -9.11 13.46
C ALA A 216 17.12 -9.61 14.54
N GLY A 217 17.56 -10.49 15.45
CA GLY A 217 16.76 -10.95 16.60
C GLY A 217 15.83 -12.13 16.31
N LYS A 218 16.04 -12.89 15.21
CA LYS A 218 15.30 -14.13 14.97
C LYS A 218 15.87 -15.26 15.85
N GLY A 219 15.00 -16.10 16.40
CA GLY A 219 15.39 -17.20 17.28
C GLY A 219 15.75 -18.51 16.53
N ALA A 220 16.25 -19.49 17.28
CA ALA A 220 16.72 -20.79 16.75
C ALA A 220 15.68 -21.55 15.88
N GLY A 221 14.38 -21.42 16.19
CA GLY A 221 13.32 -22.01 15.37
C GLY A 221 13.22 -21.42 13.96
N TYR A 222 13.53 -20.12 13.80
CA TYR A 222 13.58 -19.47 12.49
C TYR A 222 14.80 -19.94 11.70
N ALA A 223 15.96 -20.09 12.35
CA ALA A 223 17.14 -20.64 11.70
C ALA A 223 16.89 -22.05 11.15
N ARG A 224 16.30 -22.95 11.94
CA ARG A 224 15.96 -24.31 11.49
C ARG A 224 15.02 -24.32 10.28
N TRP A 225 14.03 -23.44 10.26
CA TRP A 225 13.15 -23.27 9.10
C TRP A 225 13.93 -22.73 7.89
N ALA A 226 14.74 -21.68 8.08
CA ALA A 226 15.50 -21.05 7.02
C ALA A 226 16.52 -22.02 6.39
N THR A 227 17.12 -22.92 7.17
CA THR A 227 18.01 -23.98 6.66
C THR A 227 17.25 -24.94 5.73
N LEU A 228 16.09 -25.46 6.15
CA LEU A 228 15.29 -26.35 5.30
C LEU A 228 14.73 -25.63 4.07
N PHE A 229 14.37 -24.35 4.23
CA PHE A 229 13.93 -23.50 3.13
C PHE A 229 15.06 -23.30 2.11
N ASN A 230 16.25 -22.87 2.55
CA ASN A 230 17.41 -22.68 1.69
C ASN A 230 17.77 -23.98 0.97
N LEU A 231 17.81 -25.12 1.66
CA LEU A 231 18.08 -26.42 1.03
C LEU A 231 17.10 -26.71 -0.11
N LYS A 232 15.80 -26.47 0.12
CA LYS A 232 14.78 -26.64 -0.92
C LYS A 232 14.98 -25.66 -2.08
N GLN A 233 15.29 -24.39 -1.79
CA GLN A 233 15.53 -23.38 -2.83
C GLN A 233 16.79 -23.69 -3.64
N MET A 234 17.86 -24.21 -3.01
CA MET A 234 19.06 -24.66 -3.70
C MET A 234 18.76 -25.83 -4.63
N ALA A 235 18.03 -26.85 -4.16
CA ALA A 235 17.63 -27.98 -4.99
C ALA A 235 16.79 -27.53 -6.20
N GLN A 236 15.85 -26.59 -5.98
CA GLN A 236 15.05 -26.01 -7.06
C GLN A 236 15.90 -25.20 -8.04
N THR A 237 16.88 -24.44 -7.54
CA THR A 237 17.80 -23.66 -8.37
C THR A 237 18.66 -24.59 -9.23
N VAL A 238 19.22 -25.65 -8.65
CA VAL A 238 20.02 -26.63 -9.41
C VAL A 238 19.19 -27.33 -10.47
N ALA A 239 17.96 -27.77 -10.13
CA ALA A 239 17.06 -28.38 -11.10
C ALA A 239 16.76 -27.44 -12.27
N TYR A 240 16.44 -26.17 -11.98
CA TYR A 240 16.24 -25.14 -13.00
C TYR A 240 17.47 -24.95 -13.89
N LEU A 241 18.66 -24.81 -13.30
CA LEU A 241 19.89 -24.63 -14.08
C LEU A 241 20.21 -25.86 -14.95
N GLN A 242 19.90 -27.08 -14.49
CA GLN A 242 20.05 -28.30 -15.28
C GLN A 242 19.05 -28.35 -16.44
N ASP A 243 17.77 -28.12 -16.16
CA ASP A 243 16.69 -28.18 -17.16
C ASP A 243 16.88 -27.14 -18.28
N HIS A 244 17.53 -26.02 -17.97
CA HIS A 244 17.77 -24.91 -18.90
C HIS A 244 19.22 -24.85 -19.44
N GLU A 245 20.07 -25.83 -19.10
CA GLU A 245 21.48 -25.90 -19.51
C GLU A 245 22.29 -24.65 -19.11
N LEU A 246 22.03 -24.10 -17.93
CA LEU A 246 22.63 -22.87 -17.37
C LEU A 246 23.63 -23.15 -16.24
N LEU A 247 24.36 -24.26 -16.34
CA LEU A 247 25.34 -24.64 -15.31
C LEU A 247 26.59 -23.76 -15.34
N ASP A 248 26.86 -23.08 -16.46
CA ASP A 248 27.92 -22.07 -16.56
C ASP A 248 27.42 -20.70 -16.05
N TYR A 249 28.12 -20.17 -15.06
CA TYR A 249 27.79 -18.89 -14.44
C TYR A 249 27.82 -17.71 -15.43
N ALA A 250 28.78 -17.67 -16.35
CA ALA A 250 28.88 -16.60 -17.34
C ALA A 250 27.66 -16.61 -18.26
N ILE A 251 27.23 -17.80 -18.69
CA ILE A 251 26.02 -17.98 -19.52
C ILE A 251 24.76 -17.58 -18.74
N LEU A 252 24.64 -18.00 -17.48
CA LEU A 252 23.53 -17.62 -16.60
C LEU A 252 23.45 -16.09 -16.44
N SER A 253 24.59 -15.46 -16.17
CA SER A 253 24.69 -14.00 -15.98
C SER A 253 24.32 -13.25 -17.26
N GLU A 254 24.80 -13.70 -18.42
CA GLU A 254 24.46 -13.11 -19.72
C GLU A 254 22.96 -13.24 -20.01
N LYS A 255 22.38 -14.44 -19.85
CA LYS A 255 20.94 -14.65 -20.06
C LYS A 255 20.09 -13.82 -19.09
N ALA A 256 20.48 -13.72 -17.82
CA ALA A 256 19.78 -12.90 -16.84
C ALA A 256 19.80 -11.40 -17.22
N ALA A 257 20.93 -10.91 -17.74
CA ALA A 257 21.06 -9.54 -18.23
C ALA A 257 20.20 -9.30 -19.49
N ALA A 258 20.22 -10.24 -20.44
CA ALA A 258 19.41 -10.17 -21.66
C ALA A 258 17.89 -10.19 -21.35
N ALA A 259 17.44 -11.09 -20.47
CA ALA A 259 16.05 -11.16 -20.05
C ALA A 259 15.59 -9.88 -19.32
N SER A 260 16.47 -9.29 -18.50
CA SER A 260 16.21 -8.01 -17.85
C SER A 260 16.09 -6.86 -18.85
N ALA A 261 16.95 -6.81 -19.87
CA ALA A 261 16.89 -5.81 -20.93
C ALA A 261 15.59 -5.94 -21.73
N HIS A 262 15.22 -7.16 -22.12
CA HIS A 262 13.99 -7.44 -22.85
C HIS A 262 12.73 -7.05 -22.06
N PHE A 263 12.68 -7.40 -20.77
CA PHE A 263 11.60 -6.98 -19.87
C PHE A 263 11.48 -5.45 -19.79
N ASN A 264 12.61 -4.75 -19.64
CA ASN A 264 12.62 -3.29 -19.55
C ASN A 264 12.16 -2.63 -20.84
N GLU A 265 12.56 -3.16 -21.99
CA GLU A 265 12.10 -2.71 -23.31
C GLU A 265 10.58 -2.85 -23.46
N LEU A 266 10.03 -4.03 -23.15
CA LEU A 266 8.59 -4.27 -23.19
C LEU A 266 7.83 -3.37 -22.21
N SER A 267 8.36 -3.18 -20.99
CA SER A 267 7.80 -2.26 -20.00
C SER A 267 7.76 -0.81 -20.53
N ALA A 268 8.85 -0.35 -21.15
CA ALA A 268 8.95 0.99 -21.71
C ALA A 268 7.96 1.17 -22.88
N ARG A 269 7.83 0.17 -23.75
CA ARG A 269 6.88 0.16 -24.88
C ARG A 269 5.43 0.24 -24.40
N ILE A 270 5.06 -0.56 -23.41
CA ILE A 270 3.71 -0.53 -22.80
C ILE A 270 3.43 0.84 -22.19
N LYS A 271 4.37 1.40 -21.41
CA LYS A 271 4.22 2.72 -20.79
C LYS A 271 4.09 3.84 -21.83
N ALA A 272 4.85 3.77 -22.92
CA ALA A 272 4.77 4.73 -24.00
C ALA A 272 3.40 4.67 -24.70
N ALA A 273 2.90 3.46 -25.01
CA ALA A 273 1.57 3.28 -25.58
C ALA A 273 0.46 3.79 -24.65
N GLU A 274 0.53 3.48 -23.35
CA GLU A 274 -0.43 3.97 -22.35
C GLU A 274 -0.44 5.50 -22.25
N LYS A 275 0.75 6.12 -22.20
CA LYS A 275 0.90 7.57 -22.20
C LYS A 275 0.25 8.18 -23.44
N ARG A 276 0.55 7.64 -24.62
CA ARG A 276 0.00 8.15 -25.88
C ARG A 276 -1.51 7.96 -25.97
N MET A 277 -2.04 6.83 -25.51
CA MET A 277 -3.48 6.60 -25.43
C MET A 277 -4.19 7.61 -24.52
N ALA A 278 -3.57 7.98 -23.38
CA ALA A 278 -4.10 9.00 -22.48
C ALA A 278 -4.08 10.39 -23.13
N GLU A 279 -3.00 10.75 -23.83
CA GLU A 279 -2.92 11.99 -24.62
C GLU A 279 -4.00 12.04 -25.71
N ILE A 280 -4.20 10.95 -26.44
CA ILE A 280 -5.26 10.85 -27.46
C ILE A 280 -6.65 11.02 -26.84
N ALA A 281 -6.89 10.44 -25.66
CA ALA A 281 -8.18 10.58 -24.97
C ALA A 281 -8.49 12.06 -24.64
N VAL A 282 -7.52 12.77 -24.06
CA VAL A 282 -7.63 14.21 -23.75
C VAL A 282 -7.79 15.05 -25.02
N LEU A 283 -7.00 14.75 -26.06
CA LEU A 283 -7.09 15.47 -27.33
C LEU A 283 -8.45 15.29 -28.01
N ARG A 284 -9.01 14.07 -27.99
CA ARG A 284 -10.35 13.77 -28.50
C ARG A 284 -11.42 14.55 -27.76
N GLU A 285 -11.34 14.61 -26.43
CA GLU A 285 -12.27 15.36 -25.60
C GLU A 285 -12.31 16.84 -25.99
N HIS A 286 -11.14 17.48 -26.10
CA HIS A 286 -11.05 18.88 -26.52
C HIS A 286 -11.52 19.10 -27.96
N ILE A 287 -11.23 18.20 -28.92
CA ILE A 287 -11.71 18.32 -30.31
C ILE A 287 -13.23 18.23 -30.37
N VAL A 288 -13.83 17.24 -29.68
CA VAL A 288 -15.29 17.10 -29.64
C VAL A 288 -15.94 18.28 -28.94
N GLY A 289 -15.38 18.73 -27.81
CA GLY A 289 -15.86 19.89 -27.07
C GLY A 289 -15.82 21.16 -27.91
N TYR A 290 -14.72 21.41 -28.61
CA TYR A 290 -14.58 22.54 -29.52
C TYR A 290 -15.60 22.49 -30.67
N ALA A 291 -15.74 21.33 -31.32
CA ALA A 291 -16.66 21.17 -32.44
C ALA A 291 -18.12 21.43 -32.05
N LYS A 292 -18.55 20.93 -30.88
CA LYS A 292 -19.93 21.12 -30.38
C LYS A 292 -20.22 22.55 -29.94
N THR A 293 -19.22 23.26 -29.40
CA THR A 293 -19.40 24.61 -28.83
C THR A 293 -19.06 25.74 -29.80
N ARG A 294 -18.57 25.40 -30.99
CA ARG A 294 -18.12 26.37 -32.01
C ARG A 294 -19.25 27.33 -32.42
N ASP A 295 -20.44 26.82 -32.72
CA ASP A 295 -21.53 27.65 -33.21
C ASP A 295 -22.09 28.58 -32.13
N THR A 296 -22.20 28.10 -30.88
CA THR A 296 -22.51 28.95 -29.72
C THR A 296 -21.49 30.05 -29.54
N TYR A 297 -20.19 29.73 -29.62
CA TYR A 297 -19.13 30.73 -29.45
C TYR A 297 -19.10 31.76 -30.59
N VAL A 298 -19.38 31.36 -31.83
CA VAL A 298 -19.54 32.28 -32.96
C VAL A 298 -20.73 33.21 -32.72
N SER A 299 -21.85 32.70 -32.24
CA SER A 299 -23.02 33.53 -31.86
C SER A 299 -22.69 34.49 -30.72
N TYR A 300 -21.94 34.05 -29.72
CA TYR A 300 -21.44 34.90 -28.64
C TYR A 300 -20.56 36.05 -29.14
N ARG A 301 -19.67 35.76 -30.10
CA ARG A 301 -18.83 36.79 -30.74
C ARG A 301 -19.67 37.77 -31.57
N LYS A 302 -20.67 37.29 -32.31
CA LYS A 302 -21.60 38.14 -33.08
C LYS A 302 -22.46 39.01 -32.19
N ALA A 303 -22.85 38.52 -31.00
CA ALA A 303 -23.57 39.27 -29.98
C ALA A 303 -22.70 40.28 -29.20
N GLY A 304 -21.46 40.53 -29.65
CA GLY A 304 -20.58 41.54 -29.05
C GLY A 304 -20.14 41.20 -27.63
N TYR A 305 -20.01 39.90 -27.30
CA TYR A 305 -19.66 39.44 -25.94
C TYR A 305 -20.65 39.85 -24.84
N SER A 306 -21.95 39.89 -25.17
CA SER A 306 -23.03 40.21 -24.22
C SER A 306 -22.95 39.41 -22.91
N LYS A 307 -23.01 40.11 -21.78
CA LYS A 307 -23.04 39.49 -20.43
C LYS A 307 -24.25 38.57 -20.25
N LYS A 308 -25.40 38.89 -20.85
CA LYS A 308 -26.61 38.08 -20.78
C LYS A 308 -26.44 36.74 -21.51
N PHE A 309 -25.84 36.78 -22.71
CA PHE A 309 -25.53 35.57 -23.48
C PHE A 309 -24.48 34.70 -22.79
N LEU A 310 -23.48 35.33 -22.14
CA LEU A 310 -22.48 34.62 -21.36
C LEU A 310 -23.10 33.86 -20.18
N ALA A 311 -24.06 34.47 -19.46
CA ALA A 311 -24.72 33.82 -18.33
C ALA A 311 -25.60 32.62 -18.77
N GLU A 312 -26.20 32.68 -19.96
CA GLU A 312 -27.06 31.61 -20.49
C GLU A 312 -26.26 30.43 -21.08
N HIS A 313 -25.08 30.72 -21.66
CA HIS A 313 -24.22 29.72 -22.33
C HIS A 313 -22.84 29.56 -21.67
N GLU A 314 -22.74 29.81 -20.35
CA GLU A 314 -21.47 29.89 -19.63
C GLU A 314 -20.63 28.62 -19.77
N SER A 315 -21.27 27.45 -19.62
CA SER A 315 -20.63 26.14 -19.71
C SER A 315 -20.03 25.89 -21.09
N GLU A 316 -20.80 26.15 -22.16
CA GLU A 316 -20.38 25.96 -23.56
C GLU A 316 -19.24 26.91 -23.94
N ILE A 317 -19.31 28.17 -23.53
CA ILE A 317 -18.26 29.16 -23.76
C ILE A 317 -16.98 28.78 -23.00
N THR A 318 -17.11 28.24 -21.78
CA THR A 318 -15.97 27.79 -20.98
C THR A 318 -15.29 26.58 -21.61
N ILE A 319 -16.05 25.58 -22.07
CA ILE A 319 -15.55 24.41 -22.79
C ILE A 319 -14.82 24.84 -24.07
N HIS A 320 -15.40 25.79 -24.83
CA HIS A 320 -14.78 26.31 -26.05
C HIS A 320 -13.43 27.00 -25.77
N LYS A 321 -13.39 27.89 -24.77
CA LYS A 321 -12.17 28.60 -24.38
C LYS A 321 -11.10 27.64 -23.86
N ALA A 322 -11.48 26.66 -23.04
CA ALA A 322 -10.56 25.65 -22.52
C ALA A 322 -9.96 24.80 -23.65
N ALA A 323 -10.77 24.33 -24.60
CA ALA A 323 -10.29 23.58 -25.76
C ALA A 323 -9.35 24.42 -26.65
N LYS A 324 -9.68 25.70 -26.88
CA LYS A 324 -8.82 26.60 -27.64
C LYS A 324 -7.46 26.81 -26.96
N ASN A 325 -7.46 27.13 -25.66
CA ASN A 325 -6.23 27.30 -24.89
C ASN A 325 -5.37 26.03 -24.90
N TYR A 326 -5.99 24.86 -24.82
CA TYR A 326 -5.30 23.58 -24.92
C TYR A 326 -4.61 23.39 -26.27
N PHE A 327 -5.27 23.72 -27.39
CA PHE A 327 -4.67 23.65 -28.72
C PHE A 327 -3.55 24.68 -28.93
N ASP A 328 -3.75 25.91 -28.44
CA ASP A 328 -2.75 26.98 -28.51
C ASP A 328 -1.46 26.58 -27.77
N GLY A 329 -1.59 25.86 -26.64
CA GLY A 329 -0.44 25.33 -25.88
C GLY A 329 0.32 24.17 -26.55
N LEU A 330 -0.30 23.47 -27.51
CA LEU A 330 0.32 22.34 -28.22
C LEU A 330 1.07 22.74 -29.50
N GLY A 331 0.87 23.97 -29.99
CA GLY A 331 1.61 24.51 -31.13
C GLY A 331 1.37 23.78 -32.46
N PHE A 332 0.24 23.06 -32.61
CA PHE A 332 -0.05 22.31 -33.84
C PHE A 332 -0.32 23.23 -35.03
N LYS A 333 0.37 22.99 -36.17
CA LYS A 333 0.03 23.64 -37.46
C LYS A 333 -1.30 23.14 -38.04
N LYS A 334 -1.67 21.89 -37.74
CA LYS A 334 -2.93 21.26 -38.15
C LYS A 334 -3.34 20.23 -37.10
N LEU A 335 -4.59 20.32 -36.62
CA LEU A 335 -5.12 19.37 -35.65
C LEU A 335 -5.39 18.01 -36.31
N PRO A 336 -5.04 16.89 -35.66
CA PRO A 336 -5.43 15.56 -36.10
C PRO A 336 -6.95 15.42 -36.19
N THR A 337 -7.43 14.60 -37.14
CA THR A 337 -8.87 14.29 -37.23
C THR A 337 -9.25 13.26 -36.17
N ILE A 338 -10.51 13.29 -35.69
CA ILE A 338 -11.00 12.25 -34.76
C ILE A 338 -10.88 10.85 -35.36
N LYS A 339 -11.09 10.71 -36.68
CA LYS A 339 -10.93 9.44 -37.37
C LYS A 339 -9.49 8.91 -37.24
N ALA A 340 -8.49 9.75 -37.51
CA ALA A 340 -7.09 9.37 -37.37
C ALA A 340 -6.74 9.01 -35.91
N LEU A 341 -7.20 9.81 -34.94
CA LEU A 341 -6.98 9.55 -33.52
C LEU A 341 -7.64 8.25 -33.04
N ASN A 342 -8.81 7.89 -33.56
CA ASN A 342 -9.47 6.63 -33.25
C ASN A 342 -8.69 5.44 -33.82
N THR A 343 -8.17 5.56 -35.04
CA THR A 343 -7.32 4.53 -35.67
C THR A 343 -6.04 4.34 -34.86
N GLU A 344 -5.32 5.42 -34.55
CA GLU A 344 -4.10 5.39 -33.73
C GLU A 344 -4.37 4.78 -32.34
N TYR A 345 -5.47 5.16 -31.68
CA TYR A 345 -5.85 4.58 -30.38
C TYR A 345 -6.12 3.08 -30.48
N ALA A 346 -6.79 2.62 -31.54
CA ALA A 346 -7.09 1.21 -31.75
C ALA A 346 -5.82 0.39 -32.01
N GLU A 347 -4.90 0.94 -32.81
CA GLU A 347 -3.57 0.35 -33.07
C GLU A 347 -2.75 0.25 -31.78
N LEU A 348 -2.66 1.33 -31.00
CA LEU A 348 -1.96 1.34 -29.71
C LEU A 348 -2.59 0.38 -28.69
N LEU A 349 -3.92 0.25 -28.68
CA LEU A 349 -4.60 -0.72 -27.83
C LEU A 349 -4.28 -2.16 -28.24
N ALA A 350 -4.22 -2.45 -29.54
CA ALA A 350 -3.85 -3.76 -30.06
C ALA A 350 -2.38 -4.08 -29.74
N GLU A 351 -1.48 -3.12 -29.97
CA GLU A 351 -0.05 -3.21 -29.65
C GLU A 351 0.16 -3.45 -28.16
N LYS A 352 -0.51 -2.67 -27.29
CA LYS A 352 -0.46 -2.87 -25.84
C LYS A 352 -0.90 -4.28 -25.45
N LYS A 353 -2.01 -4.77 -26.01
CA LYS A 353 -2.51 -6.12 -25.72
C LYS A 353 -1.52 -7.21 -26.14
N ALA A 354 -0.90 -7.07 -27.31
CA ALA A 354 0.12 -7.99 -27.80
C ALA A 354 1.37 -7.94 -26.90
N ALA A 355 1.93 -6.75 -26.68
CA ALA A 355 3.11 -6.55 -25.84
C ALA A 355 2.90 -7.02 -24.40
N TYR A 356 1.68 -6.95 -23.86
CA TYR A 356 1.38 -7.43 -22.51
C TYR A 356 1.44 -8.96 -22.38
N ALA A 357 1.11 -9.70 -23.45
CA ALA A 357 1.24 -11.15 -23.44
C ALA A 357 2.71 -11.57 -23.33
N ASP A 358 3.59 -10.90 -24.08
CA ASP A 358 5.03 -11.15 -24.07
C ASP A 358 5.70 -10.61 -22.80
N TYR A 359 5.24 -9.45 -22.30
CA TYR A 359 5.71 -8.86 -21.05
C TYR A 359 5.55 -9.82 -19.86
N ARG A 360 4.44 -10.56 -19.79
CA ARG A 360 4.23 -11.54 -18.72
C ARG A 360 5.25 -12.68 -18.78
N LYS A 361 5.51 -13.21 -19.98
CA LYS A 361 6.51 -14.26 -20.17
C LYS A 361 7.92 -13.75 -19.85
N ALA A 362 8.28 -12.59 -20.40
CA ALA A 362 9.57 -11.95 -20.15
C ALA A 362 9.78 -11.62 -18.67
N ARG A 363 8.72 -11.23 -17.94
CA ARG A 363 8.79 -10.99 -16.50
C ARG A 363 9.08 -12.27 -15.71
N GLU A 364 8.37 -13.36 -16.00
CA GLU A 364 8.61 -14.62 -15.30
C GLU A 364 10.00 -15.17 -15.62
N GLU A 365 10.40 -15.17 -16.89
CA GLU A 365 11.73 -15.60 -17.31
C GLU A 365 12.84 -14.77 -16.64
N MET A 366 12.73 -13.44 -16.67
CA MET A 366 13.65 -12.54 -15.99
C MET A 366 13.71 -12.86 -14.48
N LYS A 367 12.55 -13.07 -13.84
CA LYS A 367 12.47 -13.34 -12.40
C LYS A 367 13.12 -14.68 -12.06
N GLU A 368 12.88 -15.73 -12.83
CA GLU A 368 13.49 -17.05 -12.63
C GLU A 368 15.02 -16.97 -12.80
N LEU A 369 15.50 -16.35 -13.89
CA LEU A 369 16.93 -16.20 -14.15
C LEU A 369 17.63 -15.35 -13.09
N LEU A 370 17.05 -14.21 -12.68
CA LEU A 370 17.62 -13.37 -11.63
C LEU A 370 17.60 -14.04 -10.26
N THR A 371 16.55 -14.83 -9.97
CA THR A 371 16.49 -15.61 -8.74
C THR A 371 17.56 -16.69 -8.73
N ALA A 372 17.70 -17.45 -9.82
CA ALA A 372 18.71 -18.48 -9.94
C ALA A 372 20.12 -17.87 -9.84
N LYS A 373 20.37 -16.76 -10.53
CA LYS A 373 21.63 -16.02 -10.45
C LYS A 373 21.91 -15.57 -9.02
N ALA A 374 20.96 -14.92 -8.35
CA ALA A 374 21.14 -14.44 -6.99
C ALA A 374 21.36 -15.57 -5.96
N ASN A 375 20.72 -16.73 -6.17
CA ASN A 375 20.96 -17.91 -5.35
C ASN A 375 22.37 -18.47 -5.56
N ILE A 376 22.86 -18.54 -6.80
CA ILE A 376 24.23 -18.94 -7.11
C ILE A 376 25.24 -17.93 -6.58
N ASP A 377 25.02 -16.63 -6.76
CA ASP A 377 25.85 -15.56 -6.19
C ASP A 377 25.98 -15.75 -4.68
N ARG A 378 24.87 -16.03 -3.98
CA ARG A 378 24.91 -16.26 -2.53
C ARG A 378 25.64 -17.54 -2.14
N ILE A 379 25.56 -18.61 -2.93
CA ILE A 379 26.31 -19.84 -2.68
C ILE A 379 27.82 -19.56 -2.81
N LEU A 380 28.23 -18.89 -3.88
CA LEU A 380 29.63 -18.53 -4.12
C LEU A 380 30.19 -17.61 -3.02
N GLU A 381 29.37 -16.67 -2.52
CA GLU A 381 29.73 -15.85 -1.36
C GLU A 381 29.93 -16.69 -0.09
N LEU A 382 29.03 -17.63 0.19
CA LEU A 382 29.12 -18.49 1.38
C LEU A 382 30.35 -19.40 1.33
N ASP A 383 30.67 -19.96 0.16
CA ASP A 383 31.86 -20.79 -0.02
C ASP A 383 33.13 -19.97 0.29
N LYS A 384 33.20 -18.74 -0.24
CA LYS A 384 34.31 -17.82 0.05
C LYS A 384 34.40 -17.43 1.53
N GLU A 385 33.28 -17.10 2.18
CA GLU A 385 33.23 -16.81 3.62
C GLU A 385 33.77 -18.00 4.45
N GLN A 386 33.51 -19.23 4.01
CA GLN A 386 33.94 -20.44 4.68
C GLN A 386 35.43 -20.74 4.46
N GLU A 387 35.95 -20.52 3.26
CA GLU A 387 37.38 -20.60 2.95
C GLU A 387 38.18 -19.62 3.81
N GLU A 388 37.79 -18.34 3.84
CA GLU A 388 38.45 -17.32 4.65
C GLU A 388 38.41 -17.65 6.16
N ALA A 389 37.31 -18.25 6.64
CA ALA A 389 37.20 -18.67 8.03
C ALA A 389 38.12 -19.86 8.35
N ASN A 390 38.30 -20.79 7.41
CA ASN A 390 39.21 -21.91 7.57
C ASN A 390 40.67 -21.44 7.58
N GLU A 391 41.07 -20.56 6.66
CA GLU A 391 42.41 -19.97 6.63
C GLU A 391 42.76 -19.22 7.93
N ARG A 392 41.80 -18.49 8.50
CA ARG A 392 42.01 -17.82 9.79
C ARG A 392 42.24 -18.81 10.92
N ARG A 393 41.48 -19.92 10.96
CA ARG A 393 41.67 -20.96 11.98
C ARG A 393 43.01 -21.67 11.84
N GLU A 394 43.46 -21.91 10.62
CA GLU A 394 44.77 -22.51 10.35
C GLU A 394 45.90 -21.57 10.82
N LYS A 395 45.84 -20.29 10.49
CA LYS A 395 46.80 -19.28 10.98
C LYS A 395 46.79 -19.13 12.50
N GLU A 396 45.63 -19.20 13.15
CA GLU A 396 45.50 -19.19 14.61
C GLU A 396 46.04 -20.48 15.26
N ALA A 397 45.98 -21.61 14.56
CA ALA A 397 46.53 -22.88 15.01
C ALA A 397 48.06 -22.96 14.83
N GLU A 398 48.61 -22.33 13.78
CA GLU A 398 50.07 -22.23 13.55
C GLU A 398 50.76 -21.24 14.51
N GLN A 399 50.01 -20.32 15.11
CA GLN A 399 50.50 -19.34 16.10
C GLN A 399 50.41 -19.82 17.55
N ARG A 400 49.86 -21.00 17.80
CA ARG A 400 49.78 -21.66 19.12
C ARG A 400 50.76 -22.83 19.18
#